data_AF-A0A6N6MKW6-F1
#
_entry.id   AF-A0A6N6MKW6-F1
#
_cell.length_a   1.000
_cell.length_b   1.000
_cell.length_c   1.000
_cell.angle_alpha   90.00
_cell.angle_beta   90.00
_cell.angle_gamma   90.00
#
_symmetry.space_group_name_H-M   'P 1'
#
loop_
_entity.id
_entity.type
_entity.pdbx_description
1 polymer ?
#
loop_
_entity_poly.entity_id
_entity_poly.type
_entity_poly.pdbx_seq_one_letter_code
_entity_poly.pdbx_strand_id
1 'polypeptide(L)'
;MDRKDNFTESDWLALLEDALNAGAKIQVNHRFRYKGRGLGTFLTNAKSKNRYELMRKIENVGFNFRLHSNDPEHYLEKYIGQLAADENPIKQRYITRFNTYVQPKKDVLKQQTINKLNKVWKARFGDERKWTKPDTVDDKIRKWKAFRYESDKNPDGKWFAYKSIMGPLFGWVYTRKRNKDKMDQVAHYFSKKELKELEKEGFLRNE
;
A
#
# COMPACT_ATOMS: atom_id res chain seq x y z
N MET A 1 31.46 -32.20 -17.23
CA MET A 1 31.13 -30.84 -17.71
C MET A 1 29.64 -30.62 -17.49
N ASP A 2 29.25 -30.03 -16.36
CA ASP A 2 27.85 -29.75 -16.07
C ASP A 2 27.36 -28.59 -16.92
N ARG A 3 26.36 -28.86 -17.76
CA ARG A 3 25.63 -27.83 -18.51
C ARG A 3 24.93 -26.94 -17.50
N LYS A 4 25.39 -25.69 -17.36
CA LYS A 4 24.57 -24.63 -16.75
C LYS A 4 23.34 -24.44 -17.64
N ASP A 5 22.23 -25.09 -17.31
CA ASP A 5 20.92 -24.75 -17.85
C ASP A 5 20.70 -23.25 -17.63
N ASN A 6 20.78 -22.46 -18.71
CA ASN A 6 20.46 -21.04 -18.67
C ASN A 6 18.93 -20.90 -18.60
N PHE A 7 18.38 -21.10 -17.40
CA PHE A 7 16.96 -20.90 -17.11
C PHE A 7 16.61 -19.43 -17.38
N THR A 8 15.71 -19.19 -18.33
CA THR A 8 15.35 -17.84 -18.74
C THR A 8 14.44 -17.16 -17.71
N GLU A 9 14.28 -15.85 -17.80
CA GLU A 9 13.34 -15.11 -16.95
C GLU A 9 11.90 -15.64 -17.08
N SER A 10 11.49 -16.01 -18.30
CA SER A 10 10.17 -16.59 -18.56
C SER A 10 9.97 -17.92 -17.85
N ASP A 11 11.01 -18.79 -17.86
CA ASP A 11 10.95 -20.09 -17.18
C ASP A 11 10.82 -19.92 -15.66
N TRP A 12 11.51 -18.92 -15.09
CA TRP A 12 11.38 -18.59 -13.67
C TRP A 12 10.00 -18.06 -13.30
N LEU A 13 9.38 -17.25 -14.17
CA LEU A 13 8.02 -16.76 -13.96
C LEU A 13 7.00 -17.90 -14.04
N ALA A 14 7.13 -18.82 -14.99
CA ALA A 14 6.26 -20.00 -15.10
C ALA A 14 6.41 -20.91 -13.88
N LEU A 15 7.64 -21.12 -13.39
CA LEU A 15 7.90 -21.90 -12.17
C LEU A 15 7.30 -21.23 -10.92
N LEU A 16 7.31 -19.89 -10.88
CA LEU A 16 6.70 -19.12 -9.80
C LEU A 16 5.18 -19.22 -9.82
N GLU A 17 4.57 -19.11 -11.00
CA GLU A 17 3.13 -19.28 -11.21
C GLU A 17 2.66 -20.67 -10.78
N ASP A 18 3.38 -21.72 -11.17
CA ASP A 18 3.11 -23.09 -10.73
C ASP A 18 3.21 -23.24 -9.20
N ALA A 19 4.21 -22.62 -8.56
CA ALA A 19 4.33 -22.63 -7.11
C ALA A 19 3.16 -21.91 -6.40
N LEU A 20 2.67 -20.81 -6.98
CA LEU A 20 1.51 -20.08 -6.48
C LEU A 20 0.23 -20.90 -6.63
N ASN A 21 0.01 -21.50 -7.79
CA ASN A 21 -1.14 -22.34 -8.08
C ASN A 21 -1.16 -23.61 -7.20
N ALA A 22 0.01 -24.16 -6.88
CA ALA A 22 0.16 -25.27 -5.95
C ALA A 22 -0.03 -24.87 -4.47
N GLY A 23 -0.24 -23.59 -4.17
CA GLY A 23 -0.38 -23.08 -2.80
C GLY A 23 0.91 -23.21 -1.96
N ALA A 24 2.08 -23.27 -2.60
CA ALA A 24 3.34 -23.41 -1.89
C ALA A 24 3.61 -22.19 -1.00
N LYS A 25 4.15 -22.40 0.21
CA LYS A 25 4.56 -21.30 1.10
C LYS A 25 5.88 -20.69 0.61
N ILE A 26 5.81 -19.90 -0.47
CA ILE A 26 6.98 -19.30 -1.13
C ILE A 26 7.63 -18.26 -0.19
N GLN A 27 8.96 -18.33 -0.08
CA GLN A 27 9.77 -17.43 0.72
C GLN A 27 10.83 -16.71 -0.12
N VAL A 28 10.97 -15.40 0.08
CA VAL A 28 12.04 -14.60 -0.53
C VAL A 28 13.32 -14.74 0.30
N ASN A 29 13.99 -15.89 0.19
CA ASN A 29 15.31 -16.13 0.78
C ASN A 29 16.15 -17.07 -0.11
N HIS A 30 17.48 -17.02 0.00
CA HIS A 30 18.38 -17.85 -0.81
C HIS A 30 18.26 -19.37 -0.56
N ARG A 31 17.57 -19.79 0.51
CA ARG A 31 17.43 -21.20 0.91
C ARG A 31 16.20 -21.87 0.28
N PHE A 32 15.19 -21.08 -0.09
CA PHE A 32 13.95 -21.60 -0.63
C PHE A 32 14.16 -22.20 -2.02
N ARG A 33 13.84 -23.49 -2.14
CA ARG A 33 13.86 -24.25 -3.39
C ARG A 33 12.46 -24.79 -3.67
N TYR A 34 12.08 -24.75 -4.95
CA TYR A 34 10.83 -25.32 -5.44
C TYR A 34 11.14 -26.23 -6.63
N LYS A 35 10.63 -27.46 -6.61
CA LYS A 35 10.94 -28.53 -7.60
C LYS A 35 12.46 -28.65 -7.88
N GLY A 36 13.28 -28.64 -6.83
CA GLY A 36 14.74 -28.75 -6.93
C GLY A 36 15.49 -27.48 -7.39
N ARG A 37 14.77 -26.45 -7.85
CA ARG A 37 15.35 -25.19 -8.37
C ARG A 37 15.30 -24.08 -7.32
N GLY A 38 16.29 -23.19 -7.34
CA GLY A 38 16.48 -22.10 -6.36
C GLY A 38 15.58 -20.88 -6.56
N LEU A 39 14.25 -21.06 -6.52
CA LEU A 39 13.27 -19.99 -6.74
C LEU A 39 13.46 -18.81 -5.76
N GLY A 40 13.88 -19.08 -4.53
CA GLY A 40 14.16 -18.04 -3.55
C GLY A 40 15.34 -17.13 -3.90
N THR A 41 16.36 -17.66 -4.59
CA THR A 41 17.49 -16.87 -5.11
C THR A 41 17.05 -15.97 -6.26
N PHE A 42 16.19 -16.48 -7.15
CA PHE A 42 15.59 -15.67 -8.22
C PHE A 42 14.79 -14.49 -7.65
N LEU A 43 13.93 -14.75 -6.66
CA LEU A 43 13.14 -13.71 -5.98
C LEU A 43 14.01 -12.71 -5.21
N THR A 44 15.07 -13.20 -4.54
CA THR A 44 16.00 -12.31 -3.82
C THR A 44 16.77 -11.41 -4.78
N ASN A 45 17.21 -11.96 -5.92
CA ASN A 45 17.86 -11.20 -6.98
C ASN A 45 16.91 -10.16 -7.60
N ALA A 46 15.63 -10.48 -7.78
CA ALA A 46 14.62 -9.54 -8.25
C ALA A 46 14.45 -8.35 -7.29
N LYS A 47 14.61 -8.56 -5.98
CA LYS A 47 14.51 -7.51 -4.95
C LYS A 47 15.75 -6.58 -4.88
N SER A 48 16.78 -6.80 -5.68
CA SER A 48 17.98 -5.94 -5.70
C SER A 48 17.68 -4.53 -6.24
N LYS A 49 18.43 -3.53 -5.76
CA LYS A 49 18.36 -2.16 -6.28
C LYS A 49 18.74 -2.22 -7.77
N ASN A 50 17.83 -1.79 -8.66
CA ASN A 50 17.92 -1.73 -10.14
C ASN A 50 17.10 -2.76 -10.94
N ARG A 51 16.32 -3.66 -10.31
CA ARG A 51 15.48 -4.65 -11.05
C ARG A 51 13.97 -4.40 -10.96
N TYR A 52 13.54 -3.15 -11.12
CA TYR A 52 12.12 -2.76 -11.01
C TYR A 52 11.20 -3.42 -12.05
N GLU A 53 11.69 -3.67 -13.25
CA GLU A 53 10.89 -4.33 -14.30
C GLU A 53 10.62 -5.80 -13.98
N LEU A 54 11.64 -6.52 -13.51
CA LEU A 54 11.52 -7.89 -13.06
C LEU A 54 10.58 -7.99 -11.85
N MET A 55 10.68 -7.05 -10.90
CA MET A 55 9.73 -6.98 -9.79
C MET A 55 8.29 -6.81 -10.26
N ARG A 56 8.03 -5.92 -11.22
CA ARG A 56 6.69 -5.73 -11.80
C ARG A 56 6.17 -7.00 -12.48
N LYS A 57 7.01 -7.68 -13.26
CA LYS A 57 6.62 -8.95 -13.91
C LYS A 57 6.25 -10.03 -12.89
N ILE A 58 7.04 -10.16 -11.84
CA ILE A 58 6.78 -11.09 -10.74
C ILE A 58 5.48 -10.73 -9.99
N GLU A 59 5.24 -9.44 -9.74
CA GLU A 59 3.99 -8.97 -9.12
C GLU A 59 2.77 -9.21 -10.04
N ASN A 60 2.92 -9.07 -11.35
CA ASN A 60 1.86 -9.36 -12.33
C ASN A 60 1.49 -10.85 -12.39
N VAL A 61 2.44 -11.75 -12.10
CA VAL A 61 2.19 -13.20 -11.96
C VAL A 61 1.41 -13.51 -10.65
N GLY A 62 1.18 -12.51 -9.80
CA GLY A 62 0.44 -12.66 -8.55
C GLY A 62 1.33 -12.83 -7.33
N PHE A 63 2.66 -12.78 -7.48
CA PHE A 63 3.58 -12.88 -6.35
C PHE A 63 3.78 -11.52 -5.67
N ASN A 64 3.32 -11.40 -4.43
CA ASN A 64 3.48 -10.15 -3.67
C ASN A 64 4.75 -10.17 -2.81
N PHE A 65 5.81 -9.49 -3.26
CA PHE A 65 7.07 -9.37 -2.51
C PHE A 65 6.90 -8.87 -1.07
N ARG A 66 5.86 -8.07 -0.79
CA ARG A 66 5.58 -7.57 0.56
C ARG A 66 5.04 -8.67 1.47
N LEU A 67 4.24 -9.59 0.93
CA LEU A 67 3.71 -10.73 1.69
C LEU A 67 4.78 -11.81 1.93
N HIS A 68 5.64 -12.06 0.94
CA HIS A 68 6.59 -13.18 0.95
C HIS A 68 8.00 -12.85 1.48
N SER A 69 8.28 -11.59 1.84
CA SER A 69 9.54 -11.15 2.44
C SER A 69 9.51 -11.27 3.97
N ASN A 70 10.16 -12.31 4.51
CA ASN A 70 10.19 -12.74 5.93
C ASN A 70 8.80 -13.00 6.54
N ASP A 71 8.67 -14.06 7.33
CA ASP A 71 7.38 -14.50 7.91
C ASP A 71 6.66 -13.31 8.58
N PRO A 72 5.49 -12.89 8.04
CA PRO A 72 4.72 -11.75 8.55
C PRO A 72 4.41 -11.88 10.04
N GLU A 73 4.18 -13.11 10.53
CA GLU A 73 3.92 -13.40 11.94
C GLU A 73 5.15 -13.08 12.79
N HIS A 74 6.31 -13.57 12.39
CA HIS A 74 7.55 -13.36 13.14
C HIS A 74 7.92 -11.87 13.21
N TYR A 75 7.71 -11.11 12.13
CA TYR A 75 7.88 -9.66 12.18
C TYR A 75 6.89 -9.01 13.16
N LEU A 76 5.62 -9.41 13.10
CA LEU A 76 4.58 -8.86 13.97
C LEU A 76 4.84 -9.19 15.44
N GLU A 77 5.26 -10.41 15.77
CA GLU A 77 5.64 -10.81 17.13
C GLU A 77 6.80 -9.96 17.66
N LYS A 78 7.85 -9.76 16.84
CA LYS A 78 8.96 -8.86 17.19
C LYS A 78 8.47 -7.43 17.39
N TYR A 79 7.60 -6.94 16.52
CA TYR A 79 7.00 -5.61 16.62
C TYR A 79 6.22 -5.44 17.93
N ILE A 80 5.38 -6.42 18.27
CA ILE A 80 4.60 -6.44 19.53
C ILE A 80 5.55 -6.46 20.73
N GLY A 81 6.57 -7.32 20.71
CA GLY A 81 7.55 -7.43 21.79
C GLY A 81 8.30 -6.11 22.02
N GLN A 82 8.72 -5.44 20.95
CA GLN A 82 9.35 -4.11 21.04
C GLN A 82 8.40 -3.09 21.66
N LEU A 83 7.17 -2.99 21.17
CA LEU A 83 6.19 -2.05 21.72
C LEU A 83 5.85 -2.35 23.19
N ALA A 84 5.83 -3.63 23.57
CA ALA A 84 5.57 -4.06 24.93
C ALA A 84 6.73 -3.82 25.88
N ALA A 85 7.98 -3.78 25.41
CA ALA A 85 9.17 -3.58 26.24
C ALA A 85 9.67 -2.12 26.25
N ASP A 86 9.26 -1.31 25.27
CA ASP A 86 9.65 0.10 25.17
C ASP A 86 9.05 0.90 26.33
N GLU A 87 9.91 1.47 27.17
CA GLU A 87 9.51 2.25 28.35
C GLU A 87 8.81 3.56 27.94
N ASN A 88 9.29 4.21 26.87
CA ASN A 88 8.81 5.50 26.39
C ASN A 88 8.50 5.47 24.88
N PRO A 89 7.47 4.72 24.45
CA PRO A 89 7.20 4.50 23.04
C PRO A 89 6.69 5.78 22.35
N ILE A 90 7.42 6.24 21.34
CA ILE A 90 6.95 7.36 20.50
C ILE A 90 5.88 6.86 19.53
N LYS A 91 4.61 7.16 19.82
CA LYS A 91 3.43 6.70 19.06
C LYS A 91 3.59 6.87 17.54
N GLN A 92 4.04 8.03 17.09
CA GLN A 92 4.19 8.31 15.65
C GLN A 92 5.18 7.37 14.96
N ARG A 93 6.29 6.99 15.62
CA ARG A 93 7.28 6.05 15.05
C ARG A 93 6.66 4.66 14.87
N TYR A 94 5.90 4.19 15.86
CA TYR A 94 5.19 2.92 15.79
C TYR A 94 4.08 2.93 14.74
N ILE A 95 3.34 4.04 14.59
CA ILE A 95 2.36 4.22 13.52
C ILE A 95 3.02 4.10 12.14
N THR A 96 4.12 4.82 11.90
CA THR A 96 4.83 4.78 10.62
C THR A 96 5.29 3.35 10.29
N ARG A 97 5.92 2.67 11.25
CA ARG A 97 6.37 1.27 11.07
C ARG A 97 5.18 0.33 10.83
N PHE A 98 4.10 0.48 11.57
CA PHE A 98 2.89 -0.32 11.41
C PHE A 98 2.31 -0.16 10.00
N ASN A 99 2.10 1.08 9.55
CA ASN A 99 1.54 1.37 8.22
C ASN A 99 2.42 0.82 7.09
N THR A 100 3.74 0.85 7.25
CA THR A 100 4.68 0.39 6.22
C THR A 100 4.80 -1.13 6.17
N TYR A 101 4.84 -1.82 7.32
CA TYR A 101 5.26 -3.23 7.37
C TYR A 101 4.19 -4.20 7.87
N VAL A 102 3.26 -3.75 8.71
CA VAL A 102 2.25 -4.61 9.36
C VAL A 102 0.91 -4.50 8.64
N GLN A 103 0.42 -3.28 8.47
CA GLN A 103 -0.88 -3.01 7.85
C GLN A 103 -1.05 -3.64 6.45
N PRO A 104 -0.06 -3.59 5.54
CA PRO A 104 -0.21 -4.18 4.21
C PRO A 104 -0.33 -5.71 4.21
N LYS A 105 -0.03 -6.35 5.35
CA LYS A 105 -0.05 -7.81 5.52
C LYS A 105 -1.25 -8.29 6.35
N LYS A 106 -2.22 -7.41 6.66
CA LYS A 106 -3.37 -7.71 7.52
C LYS A 106 -4.04 -9.04 7.15
N ASP A 107 -4.26 -9.28 5.87
CA ASP A 107 -5.06 -10.40 5.39
C ASP A 107 -4.35 -11.76 5.49
N VAL A 108 -3.03 -11.76 5.71
CA VAL A 108 -2.23 -12.99 5.91
C VAL A 108 -1.87 -13.21 7.37
N LEU A 109 -2.27 -12.31 8.27
CA LEU A 109 -1.99 -12.41 9.70
C LEU A 109 -3.09 -13.18 10.43
N LYS A 110 -2.68 -14.03 11.37
CA LYS A 110 -3.58 -14.75 12.28
C LYS A 110 -4.32 -13.76 13.15
N GLN A 111 -5.62 -14.00 13.32
CA GLN A 111 -6.48 -13.17 14.16
C GLN A 111 -5.97 -13.08 15.61
N GLN A 112 -5.36 -14.15 16.12
CA GLN A 112 -4.74 -14.16 17.46
C GLN A 112 -3.62 -13.11 17.59
N THR A 113 -2.74 -13.01 16.59
CA THR A 113 -1.61 -12.06 16.59
C THR A 113 -2.11 -10.62 16.44
N ILE A 114 -3.14 -10.40 15.62
CA ILE A 114 -3.85 -9.12 15.50
C ILE A 114 -4.42 -8.69 16.86
N ASN A 115 -5.11 -9.59 17.55
CA ASN A 115 -5.70 -9.32 18.87
C ASN A 115 -4.61 -8.98 19.91
N LYS A 116 -3.48 -9.70 19.88
CA LYS A 116 -2.33 -9.43 20.74
C LYS A 116 -1.76 -8.03 20.50
N LEU A 117 -1.59 -7.64 19.24
CA LEU A 117 -1.16 -6.28 18.90
C LEU A 117 -2.13 -5.24 19.43
N ASN A 118 -3.43 -5.40 19.18
CA ASN A 118 -4.44 -4.44 19.61
C ASN A 118 -4.46 -4.24 21.13
N LYS A 119 -4.28 -5.34 21.89
CA LYS A 119 -4.18 -5.28 23.36
C LYS A 119 -2.95 -4.49 23.82
N VAL A 120 -1.77 -4.79 23.26
CA VAL A 120 -0.52 -4.08 23.61
C VAL A 120 -0.59 -2.61 23.19
N TRP A 121 -1.16 -2.33 22.02
CA TRP A 121 -1.34 -0.96 21.52
C TRP A 121 -2.23 -0.14 22.45
N LYS A 122 -3.38 -0.68 22.85
CA LYS A 122 -4.32 -0.02 23.76
C LYS A 122 -3.69 0.22 25.13
N ALA A 123 -2.91 -0.74 25.64
CA ALA A 123 -2.20 -0.58 26.91
C ALA A 123 -1.14 0.53 26.86
N ARG A 124 -0.44 0.69 25.73
CA ARG A 124 0.64 1.70 25.58
C ARG A 124 0.14 3.09 25.19
N PHE A 125 -0.93 3.19 24.40
CA PHE A 125 -1.36 4.45 23.80
C PHE A 125 -2.80 4.88 24.14
N GLY A 126 -3.56 4.05 24.86
CA GLY A 126 -4.93 4.34 25.29
C GLY A 126 -5.99 4.29 24.18
N ASP A 127 -5.64 3.97 22.94
CA ASP A 127 -6.56 3.92 21.80
C ASP A 127 -6.48 2.62 21.02
N GLU A 128 -7.40 2.45 20.06
CA GLU A 128 -7.40 1.30 19.17
C GLU A 128 -6.68 1.60 17.85
N ARG A 129 -5.80 0.67 17.45
CA ARG A 129 -5.10 0.80 16.17
C ARG A 129 -6.05 0.53 15.01
N LYS A 130 -6.23 1.54 14.16
CA LYS A 130 -6.93 1.37 12.89
C LYS A 130 -6.08 0.55 11.92
N TRP A 131 -6.65 -0.57 11.47
CA TRP A 131 -6.06 -1.44 10.46
C TRP A 131 -6.40 -1.04 9.02
N THR A 132 -7.32 -0.09 8.83
CA THR A 132 -7.67 0.46 7.52
C THR A 132 -6.56 1.37 6.99
N LYS A 133 -6.11 1.13 5.75
CA LYS A 133 -5.11 1.99 5.09
C LYS A 133 -5.62 3.43 5.08
N PRO A 134 -4.85 4.42 5.57
CA PRO A 134 -5.22 5.81 5.38
C PRO A 134 -5.13 6.15 3.88
N ASP A 135 -6.13 6.85 3.36
CA ASP A 135 -6.08 7.31 1.97
C ASP A 135 -4.85 8.21 1.75
N THR A 136 -4.03 7.87 0.75
CA THR A 136 -2.95 8.73 0.27
C THR A 136 -3.51 9.97 -0.43
N VAL A 137 -2.65 10.94 -0.75
CA VAL A 137 -3.05 12.10 -1.57
C VAL A 137 -3.58 11.62 -2.93
N ASP A 138 -2.87 10.69 -3.58
CA ASP A 138 -3.29 10.10 -4.86
C ASP A 138 -4.64 9.38 -4.75
N ASP A 139 -4.85 8.60 -3.67
CA ASP A 139 -6.12 7.90 -3.42
C ASP A 139 -7.27 8.92 -3.30
N LYS A 140 -7.04 10.05 -2.61
CA LYS A 140 -8.04 11.12 -2.48
C LYS A 140 -8.29 11.85 -3.79
N ILE A 141 -7.26 12.11 -4.59
CA ILE A 141 -7.42 12.75 -5.91
C ILE A 141 -8.21 11.84 -6.85
N ARG A 142 -7.90 10.54 -6.89
CA ARG A 142 -8.65 9.57 -7.69
C ARG A 142 -10.11 9.51 -7.27
N LYS A 143 -10.39 9.46 -5.96
CA LYS A 143 -11.75 9.52 -5.42
C LYS A 143 -12.45 10.84 -5.79
N TRP A 144 -11.73 11.94 -5.79
CA TRP A 144 -12.26 13.25 -6.14
C TRP A 144 -12.62 13.38 -7.61
N LYS A 145 -11.75 12.88 -8.50
CA LYS A 145 -12.06 12.78 -9.93
C LYS A 145 -13.21 11.82 -10.19
N ALA A 146 -13.24 10.66 -9.54
CA ALA A 146 -14.36 9.73 -9.67
C ALA A 146 -15.68 10.40 -9.25
N PHE A 147 -15.70 11.11 -8.12
CA PHE A 147 -16.86 11.88 -7.66
C PHE A 147 -17.36 12.90 -8.69
N ARG A 148 -16.46 13.57 -9.42
CA ARG A 148 -16.82 14.53 -10.47
C ARG A 148 -17.59 13.88 -11.64
N TYR A 149 -17.31 12.62 -11.95
CA TYR A 149 -17.89 11.90 -13.09
C TYR A 149 -18.96 10.86 -12.69
N GLU A 150 -19.22 10.70 -11.40
CA GLU A 150 -20.21 9.76 -10.88
C GLU A 150 -21.61 10.41 -10.89
N SER A 151 -22.32 10.30 -12.01
CA SER A 151 -23.62 10.94 -12.25
C SER A 151 -24.69 10.61 -11.21
N ASP A 152 -24.67 9.38 -10.68
CA ASP A 152 -25.66 8.92 -9.70
C ASP A 152 -25.55 9.65 -8.36
N LYS A 153 -24.33 10.05 -7.96
CA LYS A 153 -24.09 10.78 -6.71
C LYS A 153 -23.90 12.27 -6.92
N ASN A 154 -23.45 12.68 -8.09
CA ASN A 154 -23.14 14.05 -8.43
C ASN A 154 -23.73 14.39 -9.82
N PRO A 155 -25.06 14.53 -9.92
CA PRO A 155 -25.74 14.77 -11.19
C PRO A 155 -25.33 16.12 -11.81
N ASP A 156 -25.01 17.10 -10.97
CA ASP A 156 -24.52 18.41 -11.41
C ASP A 156 -23.10 18.36 -11.99
N GLY A 157 -22.36 17.26 -11.75
CA GLY A 157 -20.97 17.13 -12.16
C GLY A 157 -20.07 18.23 -11.60
N LYS A 158 -20.29 18.65 -10.34
CA LYS A 158 -19.43 19.69 -9.72
C LYS A 158 -18.20 19.08 -9.08
N TRP A 159 -17.11 19.82 -9.03
CA TRP A 159 -15.92 19.48 -8.26
C TRP A 159 -16.12 19.65 -6.75
N PHE A 160 -17.09 20.45 -6.32
CA PHE A 160 -17.42 20.64 -4.90
C PHE A 160 -18.91 20.55 -4.61
N ALA A 161 -19.26 19.75 -3.59
CA ALA A 161 -20.62 19.62 -3.08
C ALA A 161 -20.63 19.54 -1.54
N TYR A 162 -21.83 19.47 -0.96
CA TYR A 162 -22.00 19.37 0.50
C TYR A 162 -21.48 18.05 1.07
N LYS A 163 -21.19 18.05 2.38
CA LYS A 163 -20.68 16.88 3.11
C LYS A 163 -21.59 15.66 3.02
N SER A 164 -22.91 15.84 2.93
CA SER A 164 -23.88 14.75 2.75
C SER A 164 -23.66 13.98 1.44
N ILE A 165 -23.12 14.64 0.42
CA ILE A 165 -22.90 14.07 -0.92
C ILE A 165 -21.47 13.54 -1.05
N MET A 166 -20.46 14.35 -0.69
CA MET A 166 -19.04 13.98 -0.83
C MET A 166 -18.54 13.05 0.29
N GLY A 167 -19.26 12.98 1.40
CA GLY A 167 -18.90 12.17 2.57
C GLY A 167 -17.51 12.53 3.13
N PRO A 168 -16.64 11.53 3.40
CA PRO A 168 -15.31 11.74 3.98
C PRO A 168 -14.37 12.65 3.16
N LEU A 169 -14.63 12.82 1.86
CA LEU A 169 -13.80 13.62 0.97
C LEU A 169 -13.99 15.13 1.19
N PHE A 170 -15.16 15.54 1.70
CA PHE A 170 -15.57 16.94 1.83
C PHE A 170 -14.50 17.82 2.48
N GLY A 171 -14.03 17.45 3.67
CA GLY A 171 -13.08 18.29 4.42
C GLY A 171 -11.76 18.48 3.68
N TRP A 172 -11.30 17.45 2.96
CA TRP A 172 -10.05 17.51 2.20
C TRP A 172 -10.18 18.40 0.95
N VAL A 173 -11.33 18.37 0.27
CA VAL A 173 -11.60 19.24 -0.90
C VAL A 173 -11.88 20.67 -0.46
N TYR A 174 -12.65 20.86 0.61
CA TYR A 174 -12.97 22.18 1.16
C TYR A 174 -11.71 22.98 1.53
N THR A 175 -10.73 22.34 2.17
CA THR A 175 -9.44 22.99 2.46
C THR A 175 -8.73 23.45 1.19
N ARG A 176 -8.79 22.69 0.10
CA ARG A 176 -8.17 23.06 -1.19
C ARG A 176 -8.93 24.17 -1.90
N LYS A 177 -10.26 24.17 -1.79
CA LYS A 177 -11.08 25.26 -2.31
C LYS A 177 -10.71 26.61 -1.69
N ARG A 178 -10.40 26.61 -0.38
CA ARG A 178 -10.08 27.83 0.38
C ARG A 178 -8.61 28.19 0.48
N ASN A 179 -7.69 27.26 0.21
CA ASN A 179 -6.26 27.49 0.37
C ASN A 179 -5.51 27.20 -0.94
N LYS A 180 -5.02 28.27 -1.56
CA LYS A 180 -4.30 28.24 -2.84
C LYS A 180 -3.06 27.33 -2.81
N ASP A 181 -2.24 27.42 -1.77
CA ASP A 181 -1.01 26.62 -1.66
C ASP A 181 -1.31 25.12 -1.59
N LYS A 182 -2.40 24.75 -0.89
CA LYS A 182 -2.86 23.36 -0.82
C LYS A 182 -3.46 22.86 -2.13
N MET A 183 -4.07 23.76 -2.91
CA MET A 183 -4.58 23.43 -4.24
C MET A 183 -3.42 23.25 -5.23
N ASP A 184 -2.44 24.13 -5.21
CA ASP A 184 -1.28 24.08 -6.11
C ASP A 184 -0.43 22.82 -5.90
N GLN A 185 -0.32 22.33 -4.65
CA GLN A 185 0.31 21.05 -4.32
C GLN A 185 -0.28 19.82 -5.04
N VAL A 186 -1.50 19.93 -5.56
CA VAL A 186 -2.18 18.84 -6.28
C VAL A 186 -2.54 19.19 -7.72
N ALA A 187 -2.24 20.40 -8.19
CA ALA A 187 -2.67 20.89 -9.50
C ALA A 187 -2.11 20.05 -10.66
N HIS A 188 -0.89 19.52 -10.53
CA HIS A 188 -0.24 18.69 -11.55
C HIS A 188 -0.95 17.37 -11.84
N TYR A 189 -1.86 16.92 -10.96
CA TYR A 189 -2.68 15.73 -11.21
C TYR A 189 -3.90 16.00 -12.09
N PHE A 190 -4.21 17.26 -12.40
CA PHE A 190 -5.38 17.66 -13.19
C PHE A 190 -4.97 18.09 -14.59
N SER A 191 -5.82 17.79 -15.57
CA SER A 191 -5.64 18.31 -16.93
C SER A 191 -5.93 19.82 -16.98
N LYS A 192 -5.46 20.50 -18.02
CA LYS A 192 -5.77 21.92 -18.25
C LYS A 192 -7.28 22.20 -18.28
N LYS A 193 -8.08 21.26 -18.79
CA LYS A 193 -9.54 21.38 -18.80
C LYS A 193 -10.12 21.31 -17.38
N GLU A 194 -9.72 20.31 -16.61
CA GLU A 194 -10.18 20.12 -15.23
C GLU A 194 -9.79 21.32 -14.34
N LEU A 195 -8.58 21.86 -14.51
CA LEU A 195 -8.12 23.04 -13.79
C LEU A 195 -8.98 24.27 -14.07
N LYS A 196 -9.37 24.50 -15.34
CA LYS A 196 -10.30 25.58 -15.69
C LYS A 196 -11.69 25.39 -15.09
N GLU A 197 -12.17 24.14 -14.99
CA GLU A 197 -13.45 23.84 -14.32
C GLU A 197 -13.37 24.12 -12.81
N LEU A 198 -12.26 23.73 -12.17
CA LEU A 198 -11.99 24.00 -10.76
C LEU A 198 -11.93 25.51 -10.47
N GLU A 199 -11.26 26.29 -11.32
CA GLU A 199 -11.21 27.75 -11.21
C GLU A 199 -12.60 28.39 -11.32
N LYS A 200 -13.43 27.94 -12.29
CA LYS A 200 -14.83 28.39 -12.42
C LYS A 200 -15.68 28.07 -11.18
N GLU A 201 -15.36 27.01 -10.46
CA GLU A 201 -16.03 26.64 -9.21
C GLU A 201 -15.46 27.34 -7.96
N GLY A 202 -14.49 28.25 -8.14
CA GLY A 202 -13.92 29.07 -7.08
C GLY A 202 -12.81 28.39 -6.29
N PHE A 203 -12.09 27.42 -6.88
CA PHE A 203 -10.85 26.92 -6.30
C PHE A 203 -9.72 27.92 -6.57
N LEU A 204 -9.13 28.43 -5.49
CA LEU A 204 -8.04 29.39 -5.56
C LEU A 204 -6.74 28.71 -6.01
N ARG A 205 -6.00 29.35 -6.91
CA ARG A 205 -4.67 28.91 -7.39
C ARG A 205 -3.76 30.12 -7.56
N ASN A 206 -2.45 29.93 -7.44
CA ASN A 206 -1.50 30.95 -7.87
C ASN A 206 -1.41 30.94 -9.40
N GLU A 207 -1.32 32.13 -10.00
CA GLU A 207 -1.09 32.31 -11.45
C GLU A 207 0.30 31.82 -11.88
#